data_AF-D5EIX4-F1
#
_entry.id   AF-D5EIX4-F1
#
_cell.length_a   1.000
_cell.length_b   1.000
_cell.length_c   1.000
_cell.angle_alpha   90.00
_cell.angle_beta   90.00
_cell.angle_gamma   90.00
#
_symmetry.space_group_name_H-M   'P 1'
#
loop_
_entity.id
_entity.type
_entity.pdbx_description
1 polymer ?
#
loop_
_entity_poly.entity_id
_entity_poly.type
_entity_poly.pdbx_seq_one_letter_code
_entity_poly.pdbx_strand_id
1 'polypeptide(L)'
;MRTGKELILATREFAKDDPVTSWIAVITSALLLASVTAIALWVDNWLLRLPASIIAGLMWVRCFVIYHDHQHHAILDKSKLAERLMRAYGILAMTPSSIWKHSHNHHHNHNSKLRTTHIGSYPVMTAERYLRASKQEQRSYLAMRHPLMIAMGYLTIFVCGMCIIPLTQDPKKHRDAAYALSLHIALYALVASTLGLQAVLFGLFIPCLLAGAAGSYLFYAQHNFPSVSYQENNGWTYEGAALESSSYCVMGPLMNFFTGNIGYHHVHHLNAKIPFYRLPEAYAAMPELQQARTTTLHPAEIRRCLQLKVWDSAAQRMTPLPQKA
;
A
#
# COMPACT_ATOMS: atom_id res chain seq x y z
N MET A 1 9.97 -29.68 0.14
CA MET A 1 9.76 -28.22 0.03
C MET A 1 10.40 -27.57 1.25
N ARG A 2 11.13 -26.47 1.04
CA ARG A 2 11.80 -25.72 2.11
C ARG A 2 10.74 -25.06 3.00
N THR A 3 11.03 -24.93 4.28
CA THR A 3 10.14 -24.22 5.22
C THR A 3 10.94 -23.31 6.17
N GLY A 4 10.24 -22.41 6.84
CA GLY A 4 10.74 -21.52 7.87
C GLY A 4 11.97 -20.73 7.42
N LYS A 5 13.04 -20.87 8.20
CA LYS A 5 14.31 -20.16 7.96
C LYS A 5 14.96 -20.57 6.63
N GLU A 6 14.84 -21.83 6.21
CA GLU A 6 15.45 -22.31 4.97
C GLU A 6 14.80 -21.66 3.75
N LEU A 7 13.46 -21.51 3.78
CA LEU A 7 12.74 -20.83 2.73
C LEU A 7 13.14 -19.35 2.63
N ILE A 8 13.19 -18.64 3.77
CA ILE A 8 13.64 -17.24 3.83
C ILE A 8 15.06 -17.09 3.30
N LEU A 9 15.98 -17.99 3.69
CA LEU A 9 17.36 -17.96 3.21
C LEU A 9 17.45 -18.20 1.70
N ALA A 10 16.64 -19.09 1.15
CA ALA A 10 16.59 -19.34 -0.30
C ALA A 10 16.21 -18.07 -1.09
N THR A 11 15.31 -17.23 -0.56
CA THR A 11 14.93 -15.98 -1.24
C THR A 11 16.06 -14.95 -1.40
N ARG A 12 17.18 -15.09 -0.68
CA ARG A 12 18.29 -14.12 -0.71
C ARG A 12 18.94 -13.99 -2.09
N GLU A 13 18.88 -15.03 -2.92
CA GLU A 13 19.39 -14.97 -4.29
C GLU A 13 18.65 -13.92 -5.16
N PHE A 14 17.39 -13.62 -4.79
CA PHE A 14 16.56 -12.62 -5.46
C PHE A 14 16.71 -11.22 -4.85
N ALA A 15 17.31 -11.08 -3.67
CA ALA A 15 17.50 -9.81 -2.95
C ALA A 15 18.72 -9.00 -3.42
N LYS A 16 19.13 -9.17 -4.68
CA LYS A 16 20.22 -8.42 -5.30
C LYS A 16 19.66 -7.41 -6.28
N ASP A 17 19.92 -6.13 -5.99
CA ASP A 17 19.63 -5.00 -6.87
C ASP A 17 20.52 -5.02 -8.13
N ASP A 18 19.95 -4.65 -9.26
CA ASP A 18 20.64 -4.12 -10.43
C ASP A 18 20.40 -2.60 -10.50
N PRO A 19 21.40 -1.78 -10.14
CA PRO A 19 21.26 -0.32 -10.13
C PRO A 19 20.86 0.29 -11.47
N VAL A 20 21.25 -0.33 -12.61
CA VAL A 20 20.89 0.17 -13.94
C VAL A 20 19.39 0.03 -14.15
N THR A 21 18.86 -1.18 -13.94
CA THR A 21 17.42 -1.47 -14.03
C THR A 21 16.62 -0.61 -13.04
N SER A 22 17.11 -0.44 -11.81
CA SER A 22 16.47 0.42 -10.81
C SER A 22 16.42 1.89 -11.23
N TRP A 23 17.51 2.45 -11.74
CA TRP A 23 17.50 3.83 -12.24
C TRP A 23 16.63 4.01 -13.48
N ILE A 24 16.63 3.05 -14.41
CA ILE A 24 15.71 3.05 -15.55
C ILE A 24 14.27 3.09 -15.06
N ALA A 25 13.92 2.26 -14.08
CA ALA A 25 12.57 2.26 -13.50
C ALA A 25 12.19 3.60 -12.85
N VAL A 26 13.10 4.21 -12.10
CA VAL A 26 12.90 5.53 -11.47
C VAL A 26 12.67 6.60 -12.54
N ILE A 27 13.58 6.71 -13.50
CA ILE A 27 13.57 7.76 -14.53
C ILE A 27 12.35 7.60 -15.44
N THR A 28 12.11 6.40 -15.96
CA THR A 28 10.97 6.16 -16.87
C THR A 28 9.64 6.39 -16.16
N SER A 29 9.48 5.97 -14.90
CA SER A 29 8.24 6.19 -14.17
C SER A 29 8.02 7.66 -13.85
N ALA A 30 9.07 8.40 -13.48
CA ALA A 30 9.00 9.84 -13.22
C ALA A 30 8.67 10.63 -14.50
N LEU A 31 9.31 10.29 -15.63
CA LEU A 31 9.03 10.93 -16.93
C LEU A 31 7.60 10.64 -17.39
N LEU A 32 7.15 9.39 -17.33
CA LEU A 32 5.79 9.02 -17.71
C LEU A 32 4.76 9.75 -16.83
N LEU A 33 4.96 9.78 -15.51
CA LEU A 33 4.11 10.53 -14.58
C LEU A 33 4.07 12.01 -14.95
N ALA A 34 5.22 12.65 -15.16
CA ALA A 34 5.30 14.06 -15.54
C ALA A 34 4.58 14.34 -16.87
N SER A 35 4.76 13.48 -17.88
CA SER A 35 4.11 13.61 -19.19
C SER A 35 2.59 13.49 -19.10
N VAL A 36 2.05 12.51 -18.38
CA VAL A 36 0.59 12.34 -18.27
C VAL A 36 -0.04 13.40 -17.36
N THR A 37 0.65 13.82 -16.30
CA THR A 37 0.22 14.96 -15.49
C THR A 37 0.21 16.26 -16.30
N ALA A 38 1.17 16.43 -17.21
CA ALA A 38 1.18 17.60 -18.10
C ALA A 38 -0.05 17.65 -19.01
N ILE A 39 -0.46 16.51 -19.57
CA ILE A 39 -1.70 16.41 -20.34
C ILE A 39 -2.90 16.80 -19.46
N ALA A 40 -2.98 16.27 -18.23
CA ALA A 40 -4.09 16.56 -17.32
C ALA A 40 -4.16 18.04 -16.87
N LEU A 41 -3.02 18.73 -16.80
CA LEU A 41 -2.93 20.14 -16.41
C LEU A 41 -3.20 21.11 -17.56
N TRP A 42 -2.60 20.90 -18.73
CA TRP A 42 -2.52 21.93 -19.78
C TRP A 42 -3.44 21.70 -20.98
N VAL A 43 -3.92 20.49 -21.23
CA VAL A 43 -4.79 20.22 -22.40
C VAL A 43 -6.22 20.59 -22.07
N ASP A 44 -6.82 21.53 -22.82
CA ASP A 44 -8.19 22.01 -22.56
C ASP A 44 -9.28 21.14 -23.21
N ASN A 45 -9.24 19.85 -22.92
CA ASN A 45 -10.27 18.89 -23.34
C ASN A 45 -10.46 17.82 -22.26
N TRP A 46 -11.64 17.78 -21.64
CA TRP A 46 -11.92 16.83 -20.57
C TRP A 46 -11.83 15.36 -21.01
N LEU A 47 -12.11 15.06 -22.29
CA LEU A 47 -11.97 13.70 -22.86
C LEU A 47 -10.52 13.23 -22.86
N LEU A 48 -9.55 14.15 -22.85
CA LEU A 48 -8.12 13.84 -22.74
C LEU A 48 -7.64 13.96 -21.29
N ARG A 49 -8.13 14.97 -20.54
CA ARG A 49 -7.75 15.16 -19.14
C ARG A 49 -8.15 13.99 -18.25
N LEU A 50 -9.37 13.46 -18.39
CA LEU A 50 -9.85 12.41 -17.49
C LEU A 50 -9.05 11.10 -17.63
N PRO A 51 -8.84 10.53 -18.83
CA PRO A 51 -7.94 9.38 -18.99
C PRO A 51 -6.51 9.66 -18.53
N ALA A 52 -5.96 10.85 -18.83
CA ALA A 52 -4.64 11.24 -18.36
C ALA A 52 -4.57 11.28 -16.82
N SER A 53 -5.63 11.73 -16.15
CA SER A 53 -5.73 11.76 -14.69
C SER A 53 -5.75 10.35 -14.09
N ILE A 54 -6.44 9.41 -14.75
CA ILE A 54 -6.49 7.99 -14.34
C ILE A 54 -5.10 7.36 -14.48
N ILE A 55 -4.45 7.55 -15.62
CA ILE A 55 -3.10 7.04 -15.87
C ILE A 55 -2.09 7.68 -14.89
N ALA A 56 -2.21 8.98 -14.62
CA ALA A 56 -1.40 9.67 -13.62
C ALA A 56 -1.56 9.00 -12.24
N GLY A 57 -2.79 8.75 -11.79
CA GLY A 57 -3.05 8.05 -10.52
C GLY A 57 -2.42 6.65 -10.46
N LEU A 58 -2.46 5.90 -11.56
CA LEU A 58 -1.78 4.60 -11.65
C LEU A 58 -0.24 4.72 -11.65
N MET A 59 0.29 5.75 -12.29
CA MET A 59 1.73 6.04 -12.26
C MET A 59 2.21 6.49 -10.88
N TRP A 60 1.39 7.20 -10.12
CA TRP A 60 1.64 7.47 -8.70
C TRP A 60 1.76 6.18 -7.88
N VAL A 61 0.91 5.17 -8.13
CA VAL A 61 1.05 3.86 -7.49
C VAL A 61 2.40 3.23 -7.84
N ARG A 62 2.82 3.27 -9.11
CA ARG A 62 4.11 2.72 -9.54
C ARG A 62 5.28 3.42 -8.87
N CYS A 63 5.31 4.75 -8.89
CA CYS A 63 6.34 5.55 -8.23
C CYS A 63 6.36 5.29 -6.71
N PHE A 64 5.18 5.05 -6.11
CA PHE A 64 5.08 4.69 -4.71
C PHE A 64 5.71 3.33 -4.39
N VAL A 65 5.53 2.32 -5.24
CA VAL A 65 6.16 0.99 -5.06
C VAL A 65 7.68 1.10 -5.17
N ILE A 66 8.19 1.87 -6.13
CA ILE A 66 9.63 2.13 -6.27
C ILE A 66 10.18 2.86 -5.02
N TYR A 67 9.47 3.89 -4.54
CA TYR A 67 9.79 4.56 -3.28
C TYR A 67 9.82 3.56 -2.12
N HIS A 68 8.77 2.76 -1.97
CA HIS A 68 8.61 1.75 -0.94
C HIS A 68 9.78 0.75 -0.92
N ASP A 69 10.18 0.23 -2.06
CA ASP A 69 11.29 -0.72 -2.17
C ASP A 69 12.63 -0.10 -1.78
N HIS A 70 12.85 1.16 -2.16
CA HIS A 70 14.01 1.91 -1.67
C HIS A 70 13.94 2.11 -0.14
N GLN A 71 12.75 2.33 0.45
CA GLN A 71 12.62 2.44 1.91
C GLN A 71 12.94 1.11 2.63
N HIS A 72 12.79 -0.03 1.94
CA HIS A 72 13.21 -1.36 2.40
C HIS A 72 14.67 -1.71 2.09
N HIS A 73 15.41 -0.79 1.46
CA HIS A 73 16.78 -1.03 1.03
C HIS A 73 16.89 -2.15 -0.03
N ALA A 74 15.81 -2.41 -0.78
CA ALA A 74 15.78 -3.40 -1.85
C ALA A 74 16.46 -2.89 -3.13
N ILE A 75 16.31 -1.59 -3.42
CA ILE A 75 16.89 -0.94 -4.59
C ILE A 75 17.65 0.33 -4.22
N LEU A 76 18.77 0.59 -4.90
CA LEU A 76 19.55 1.82 -4.83
C LEU A 76 19.98 2.23 -3.40
N ASP A 77 20.09 1.27 -2.47
CA ASP A 77 20.35 1.50 -1.04
C ASP A 77 21.56 2.40 -0.75
N LYS A 78 22.63 2.28 -1.55
CA LYS A 78 23.87 3.05 -1.36
C LYS A 78 23.86 4.44 -2.02
N SER A 79 22.80 4.79 -2.75
CA SER A 79 22.74 6.01 -3.55
C SER A 79 22.15 7.19 -2.77
N LYS A 80 23.01 8.13 -2.38
CA LYS A 80 22.59 9.39 -1.74
C LYS A 80 21.67 10.25 -2.62
N LEU A 81 21.79 10.13 -3.94
CA LEU A 81 20.87 10.81 -4.86
C LEU A 81 19.48 10.16 -4.80
N ALA A 82 19.41 8.83 -4.87
CA ALA A 82 18.15 8.11 -4.76
C ALA A 82 17.49 8.40 -3.41
N GLU A 83 18.24 8.37 -2.30
CA GLU A 83 17.70 8.69 -0.99
C GLU A 83 17.02 10.07 -0.94
N ARG A 84 17.66 11.11 -1.50
CA ARG A 84 17.09 12.46 -1.55
C ARG A 84 15.84 12.53 -2.42
N LEU A 85 15.88 11.91 -3.61
CA LEU A 85 14.73 11.86 -4.51
C LEU A 85 13.54 11.12 -3.89
N MET A 86 13.79 9.98 -3.25
CA MET A 86 12.76 9.17 -2.59
C MET A 86 12.15 9.88 -1.39
N ARG A 87 12.95 10.60 -0.59
CA ARG A 87 12.42 11.44 0.49
C ARG A 87 11.56 12.59 -0.04
N ALA A 88 12.00 13.25 -1.12
CA ALA A 88 11.20 14.30 -1.77
C ALA A 88 9.88 13.73 -2.33
N TYR A 89 9.93 12.56 -2.96
CA TYR A 89 8.75 11.85 -3.43
C TYR A 89 7.81 11.48 -2.28
N GLY A 90 8.31 10.95 -1.15
CA GLY A 90 7.48 10.63 0.02
C GLY A 90 6.73 11.85 0.57
N ILE A 91 7.37 13.02 0.60
CA ILE A 91 6.71 14.30 0.95
C ILE A 91 5.63 14.64 -0.07
N LEU A 92 5.96 14.55 -1.36
CA LEU A 92 5.06 14.82 -2.47
C LEU A 92 3.88 13.81 -2.56
N ALA A 93 4.03 12.59 -2.05
CA ALA A 93 3.02 11.54 -2.07
C ALA A 93 2.20 11.45 -0.77
N MET A 94 2.29 12.42 0.15
CA MET A 94 1.68 12.36 1.49
C MET A 94 2.05 11.10 2.28
N THR A 95 3.28 10.61 2.10
CA THR A 95 3.85 9.44 2.79
C THR A 95 5.25 9.75 3.34
N PRO A 96 5.36 10.77 4.21
CA PRO A 96 6.64 11.20 4.77
C PRO A 96 7.41 10.04 5.39
N SER A 97 8.72 9.96 5.12
CA SER A 97 9.53 8.79 5.47
C SER A 97 9.62 8.55 6.99
N SER A 98 9.49 9.59 7.83
CA SER A 98 9.57 9.44 9.29
C SER A 98 8.50 8.50 9.84
N ILE A 99 7.26 8.65 9.41
CA ILE A 99 6.14 7.80 9.83
C ILE A 99 6.06 6.55 8.98
N TRP A 100 6.26 6.65 7.66
CA TRP A 100 6.11 5.53 6.75
C TRP A 100 7.06 4.38 7.08
N LYS A 101 8.36 4.66 7.25
CA LYS A 101 9.34 3.63 7.61
C LYS A 101 8.98 2.98 8.96
N HIS A 102 8.59 3.79 9.94
CA HIS A 102 8.26 3.29 11.27
C HIS A 102 7.04 2.38 11.24
N SER A 103 5.93 2.84 10.65
CA SER A 103 4.67 2.11 10.63
C SER A 103 4.74 0.88 9.73
N HIS A 104 5.36 1.00 8.56
CA HIS A 104 5.45 -0.11 7.61
C HIS A 104 6.43 -1.19 8.03
N ASN A 105 7.58 -0.84 8.63
CA ASN A 105 8.48 -1.85 9.18
C ASN A 105 7.84 -2.55 10.39
N HIS A 106 7.02 -1.85 11.18
CA HIS A 106 6.23 -2.50 12.22
C HIS A 106 5.26 -3.52 11.62
N HIS A 107 4.51 -3.13 10.58
CA HIS A 107 3.61 -4.01 9.83
C HIS A 107 4.33 -5.26 9.34
N HIS A 108 5.46 -5.14 8.65
CA HIS A 108 6.24 -6.30 8.18
C HIS A 108 6.64 -7.28 9.30
N ASN A 109 6.96 -6.77 10.49
CA ASN A 109 7.41 -7.59 11.62
C ASN A 109 6.27 -8.16 12.49
N HIS A 110 5.06 -7.60 12.40
CA HIS A 110 3.95 -7.91 13.30
C HIS A 110 2.64 -8.26 12.57
N ASN A 111 2.67 -8.34 11.24
CA ASN A 111 1.49 -8.62 10.45
C ASN A 111 0.78 -9.89 10.95
N SER A 112 -0.55 -9.82 10.91
CA SER A 112 -1.44 -10.94 11.19
C SER A 112 -1.41 -11.48 12.63
N LYS A 113 -0.86 -10.69 13.57
CA LYS A 113 -1.03 -10.90 15.01
C LYS A 113 -2.32 -10.23 15.49
N LEU A 114 -3.32 -11.03 15.84
CA LEU A 114 -4.67 -10.53 16.21
C LEU A 114 -4.71 -9.70 17.50
N ARG A 115 -3.72 -9.87 18.40
CA ARG A 115 -3.71 -9.24 19.74
C ARG A 115 -2.67 -8.13 19.90
N THR A 116 -2.06 -7.64 18.81
CA THR A 116 -1.06 -6.56 18.87
C THR A 116 -1.63 -5.23 18.37
N THR A 117 -0.88 -4.15 18.58
CA THR A 117 -1.15 -2.84 17.99
C THR A 117 -1.16 -2.93 16.46
N HIS A 118 -2.21 -2.40 15.82
CA HIS A 118 -2.37 -2.40 14.35
C HIS A 118 -1.62 -1.22 13.70
N ILE A 119 -0.33 -1.05 14.01
CA ILE A 119 0.46 0.03 13.44
C ILE A 119 0.84 -0.36 12.01
N GLY A 120 0.43 0.45 11.04
CA GLY A 120 0.69 0.19 9.62
C GLY A 120 -0.24 -0.86 8.98
N SER A 121 -1.30 -1.28 9.65
CA SER A 121 -2.26 -2.27 9.14
C SER A 121 -3.70 -1.86 9.43
N TYR A 122 -4.66 -2.41 8.69
CA TYR A 122 -6.07 -2.29 9.08
C TYR A 122 -6.33 -3.10 10.36
N PRO A 123 -7.07 -2.56 11.34
CA PRO A 123 -7.40 -3.31 12.54
C PRO A 123 -8.33 -4.48 12.19
N VAL A 124 -8.14 -5.61 12.88
CA VAL A 124 -8.99 -6.80 12.75
C VAL A 124 -9.40 -7.25 14.15
N MET A 125 -10.70 -7.31 14.38
CA MET A 125 -11.28 -7.86 15.61
C MET A 125 -11.72 -9.30 15.37
N THR A 126 -11.58 -10.14 16.40
CA THR A 126 -12.33 -11.39 16.46
C THR A 126 -13.82 -11.09 16.61
N ALA A 127 -14.70 -11.99 16.17
CA ALA A 127 -16.15 -11.85 16.32
C ALA A 127 -16.54 -11.65 17.81
N GLU A 128 -15.92 -12.43 18.70
CA GLU A 128 -16.10 -12.33 20.15
C GLU A 128 -15.69 -10.95 20.70
N ARG A 129 -14.51 -10.44 20.30
CA ARG A 129 -14.06 -9.09 20.71
C ARG A 129 -15.00 -8.02 20.19
N TYR A 130 -15.44 -8.12 18.94
CA TYR A 130 -16.37 -7.16 18.35
C TYR A 130 -17.68 -7.10 19.14
N LEU A 131 -18.24 -8.25 19.52
CA LEU A 131 -19.48 -8.32 20.30
C LEU A 131 -19.35 -7.77 21.72
N ARG A 132 -18.17 -7.90 22.35
CA ARG A 132 -17.88 -7.34 23.68
C ARG A 132 -17.47 -5.86 23.66
N ALA A 133 -17.03 -5.34 22.52
CA ALA A 133 -16.57 -3.97 22.39
C ALA A 133 -17.73 -2.98 22.60
N SER A 134 -17.41 -1.80 23.13
CA SER A 134 -18.37 -0.71 23.27
C SER A 134 -18.90 -0.27 21.90
N LYS A 135 -20.09 0.35 21.87
CA LYS A 135 -20.67 0.87 20.61
C LYS A 135 -19.74 1.87 19.91
N GLN A 136 -18.96 2.65 20.68
CA GLN A 136 -18.00 3.60 20.13
C GLN A 136 -16.82 2.89 19.45
N GLU A 137 -16.27 1.84 20.08
CA GLU A 137 -15.21 1.03 19.48
C GLU A 137 -15.69 0.31 18.22
N GLN A 138 -16.89 -0.27 18.23
CA GLN A 138 -17.50 -0.90 17.05
C GLN A 138 -17.65 0.09 15.89
N ARG A 139 -18.17 1.30 16.17
CA ARG A 139 -18.32 2.36 15.16
C ARG A 139 -16.97 2.79 14.58
N SER A 140 -15.98 3.02 15.44
CA SER A 140 -14.63 3.41 15.01
C SER A 140 -13.97 2.33 14.17
N TYR A 141 -14.10 1.07 14.59
CA TYR A 141 -13.64 -0.11 13.86
C TYR A 141 -14.25 -0.20 12.46
N LEU A 142 -15.58 -0.07 12.36
CA LEU A 142 -16.29 -0.14 11.09
C LEU A 142 -15.99 1.04 10.17
N ALA A 143 -15.82 2.25 10.73
CA ALA A 143 -15.44 3.42 9.96
C ALA A 143 -14.09 3.21 9.26
N MET A 144 -13.06 2.74 9.99
CA MET A 144 -11.74 2.46 9.42
C MET A 144 -11.78 1.40 8.30
N ARG A 145 -12.76 0.49 8.34
CA ARG A 145 -12.93 -0.60 7.37
C ARG A 145 -14.06 -0.35 6.37
N HIS A 146 -14.59 0.87 6.30
CA HIS A 146 -15.71 1.20 5.43
C HIS A 146 -15.21 1.38 3.98
N PRO A 147 -15.88 0.83 2.96
CA PRO A 147 -15.46 0.95 1.56
C PRO A 147 -15.22 2.40 1.12
N LEU A 148 -16.07 3.34 1.52
CA LEU A 148 -15.89 4.76 1.21
C LEU A 148 -14.62 5.34 1.87
N MET A 149 -14.29 4.93 3.09
CA MET A 149 -13.09 5.43 3.78
C MET A 149 -11.82 4.91 3.09
N ILE A 150 -11.85 3.67 2.60
CA ILE A 150 -10.76 3.06 1.80
C ILE A 150 -10.67 3.76 0.44
N ALA A 151 -11.80 4.00 -0.24
CA ALA A 151 -11.84 4.72 -1.51
C ALA A 151 -11.38 6.18 -1.38
N MET A 152 -11.64 6.82 -0.24
CA MET A 152 -11.14 8.16 0.09
C MET A 152 -9.75 8.12 0.73
N GLY A 153 -8.98 7.05 0.50
CA GLY A 153 -7.68 6.77 1.10
C GLY A 153 -6.70 7.95 1.07
N TYR A 154 -6.71 8.74 0.00
CA TYR A 154 -5.94 9.98 -0.09
C TYR A 154 -6.18 10.91 1.11
N LEU A 155 -7.44 11.17 1.42
CA LEU A 155 -7.81 12.05 2.54
C LEU A 155 -7.70 11.32 3.88
N THR A 156 -8.18 10.08 3.96
CA THR A 156 -8.36 9.36 5.22
C THR A 156 -7.08 8.73 5.74
N ILE A 157 -6.32 8.05 4.89
CA ILE A 157 -5.10 7.34 5.26
C ILE A 157 -3.88 8.22 5.08
N PHE A 158 -3.73 8.89 3.93
CA PHE A 158 -2.50 9.63 3.62
C PHE A 158 -2.48 11.03 4.24
N VAL A 159 -3.46 11.89 3.95
CA VAL A 159 -3.54 13.23 4.55
C VAL A 159 -3.76 13.13 6.06
N CYS A 160 -4.80 12.43 6.51
CA CYS A 160 -5.09 12.36 7.95
C CYS A 160 -4.14 11.40 8.69
N GLY A 161 -4.04 10.14 8.25
CA GLY A 161 -3.32 9.09 8.96
C GLY A 161 -1.79 9.20 8.89
N MET A 162 -1.22 9.61 7.75
CA MET A 162 0.23 9.72 7.56
C MET A 162 0.76 11.15 7.76
N CYS A 163 -0.08 12.18 7.72
CA CYS A 163 0.39 13.55 7.91
C CYS A 163 -0.18 14.22 9.17
N ILE A 164 -1.49 14.44 9.24
CA ILE A 164 -2.11 15.23 10.33
C ILE A 164 -1.92 14.55 11.69
N ILE A 165 -2.28 13.28 11.84
CA ILE A 165 -2.23 12.58 13.13
C ILE A 165 -0.79 12.49 13.68
N PRO A 166 0.23 12.03 12.90
CA PRO A 166 1.61 12.00 13.40
C PRO A 166 2.14 13.40 13.74
N LEU A 167 1.78 14.42 12.95
CA LEU A 167 2.21 15.79 13.19
C LEU A 167 1.61 16.35 14.49
N THR A 168 0.36 16.04 14.84
CA THR A 168 -0.25 16.48 16.11
C THR A 168 0.26 15.71 17.31
N GLN A 169 0.62 14.43 17.14
CA GLN A 169 1.12 13.58 18.23
C GLN A 169 2.58 13.87 18.59
N ASP A 170 3.47 14.00 17.60
CA ASP A 170 4.88 14.34 17.83
C ASP A 170 5.43 15.22 16.68
N PRO A 171 5.18 16.55 16.73
CA PRO A 171 5.59 17.45 15.67
C PRO A 171 7.10 17.51 15.44
N LYS A 172 7.91 17.27 16.48
CA LYS A 172 9.38 17.31 16.38
C LYS A 172 9.91 16.11 15.59
N LYS A 173 9.31 14.93 15.80
CA LYS A 173 9.66 13.71 15.08
C LYS A 173 9.10 13.68 13.66
N HIS A 174 7.93 14.25 13.44
CA HIS A 174 7.19 14.19 12.16
C HIS A 174 7.14 15.53 11.42
N ARG A 175 8.23 16.30 11.43
CA ARG A 175 8.32 17.61 10.72
C ARG A 175 8.14 17.49 9.21
N ASP A 176 8.50 16.35 8.64
CA ASP A 176 8.30 16.04 7.23
C ASP A 176 6.82 15.92 6.85
N ALA A 177 5.93 15.57 7.79
CA ALA A 177 4.48 15.67 7.58
C ALA A 177 4.01 17.12 7.42
N ALA A 178 4.58 18.07 8.18
CA ALA A 178 4.30 19.49 7.98
C ALA A 178 4.75 19.95 6.58
N TYR A 179 5.94 19.54 6.13
CA TYR A 179 6.41 19.83 4.77
C TYR A 179 5.48 19.25 3.71
N ALA A 180 4.98 18.03 3.89
CA ALA A 180 4.05 17.39 2.95
C ALA A 180 2.73 18.17 2.84
N LEU A 181 2.13 18.54 3.98
CA LEU A 181 0.90 19.32 4.04
C LEU A 181 1.08 20.72 3.44
N SER A 182 2.13 21.44 3.84
CA SER A 182 2.41 22.79 3.31
C SER A 182 2.69 22.76 1.81
N LEU A 183 3.46 21.77 1.32
CA LEU A 183 3.73 21.61 -0.10
C LEU A 183 2.44 21.37 -0.90
N HIS A 184 1.54 20.50 -0.42
CA HIS A 184 0.27 20.27 -1.12
C HIS A 184 -0.62 21.50 -1.12
N ILE A 185 -0.75 22.20 0.02
CA ILE A 185 -1.53 23.45 0.07
C ILE A 185 -0.96 24.46 -0.94
N ALA A 186 0.37 24.63 -0.98
CA ALA A 186 1.04 25.52 -1.92
C ALA A 186 0.82 25.09 -3.38
N LEU A 187 0.95 23.79 -3.69
CA LEU A 187 0.72 23.26 -5.04
C LEU A 187 -0.72 23.44 -5.50
N TYR A 188 -1.70 23.14 -4.65
CA TYR A 188 -3.12 23.33 -4.96
C TYR A 188 -3.44 24.82 -5.15
N ALA A 189 -2.94 25.69 -4.28
CA ALA A 189 -3.13 27.14 -4.40
C ALA A 189 -2.48 27.70 -5.67
N LEU A 190 -1.27 27.26 -6.00
CA LEU A 190 -0.55 27.68 -7.20
C LEU A 190 -1.28 27.24 -8.47
N VAL A 191 -1.69 25.98 -8.58
CA VAL A 191 -2.41 25.48 -9.76
C VAL A 191 -3.78 26.14 -9.86
N ALA A 192 -4.49 26.34 -8.75
CA ALA A 192 -5.76 27.05 -8.75
C ALA A 192 -5.63 28.49 -9.27
N SER A 193 -4.60 29.22 -8.84
CA SER A 193 -4.42 30.64 -9.19
C SER A 193 -3.86 30.85 -10.61
N THR A 194 -3.16 29.86 -11.17
CA THR A 194 -2.50 29.99 -12.49
C THR A 194 -3.22 29.24 -13.61
N LEU A 195 -3.77 28.05 -13.33
CA LEU A 195 -4.39 27.15 -14.33
C LEU A 195 -5.88 26.90 -14.06
N GLY A 196 -6.42 27.41 -12.94
CA GLY A 196 -7.82 27.30 -12.58
C GLY A 196 -8.21 25.98 -11.90
N LEU A 197 -9.46 25.92 -11.43
CA LEU A 197 -9.97 24.80 -10.63
C LEU A 197 -10.09 23.48 -11.42
N GLN A 198 -10.25 23.53 -12.75
CA GLN A 198 -10.25 22.32 -13.55
C GLN A 198 -8.88 21.64 -13.56
N ALA A 199 -7.79 22.41 -13.65
CA ALA A 199 -6.43 21.86 -13.56
C ALA A 199 -6.15 21.28 -12.18
N VAL A 200 -6.69 21.87 -11.11
CA VAL A 200 -6.65 21.27 -9.76
C VAL A 200 -7.37 19.93 -9.74
N LEU A 201 -8.58 19.87 -10.28
CA LEU A 201 -9.40 18.65 -10.26
C LEU A 201 -8.72 17.51 -11.03
N PHE A 202 -8.32 17.74 -12.28
CA PHE A 202 -7.76 16.71 -13.17
C PHE A 202 -6.26 16.47 -12.94
N GLY A 203 -5.47 17.51 -12.76
CA GLY A 203 -4.02 17.39 -12.61
C GLY A 203 -3.55 16.95 -11.23
N LEU A 204 -4.31 17.27 -10.18
CA LEU A 204 -3.92 17.01 -8.79
C LEU A 204 -4.90 16.08 -8.07
N PHE A 205 -6.17 16.48 -7.92
CA PHE A 205 -7.10 15.82 -7.03
C PHE A 205 -7.49 14.41 -7.48
N ILE A 206 -7.92 14.22 -8.73
CA ILE A 206 -8.29 12.89 -9.25
C ILE A 206 -7.10 11.91 -9.20
N PRO A 207 -5.88 12.25 -9.69
CA PRO A 207 -4.73 11.36 -9.59
C PRO A 207 -4.39 10.97 -8.15
N CYS A 208 -4.33 11.94 -7.24
CA CYS A 208 -4.05 11.67 -5.82
C CYS A 208 -5.14 10.80 -5.19
N LEU A 209 -6.41 11.07 -5.48
CA LEU A 209 -7.54 10.29 -4.99
C LEU A 209 -7.47 8.84 -5.48
N LEU A 210 -7.20 8.61 -6.76
CA LEU A 210 -7.08 7.26 -7.34
C LEU A 210 -5.88 6.51 -6.78
N ALA A 211 -4.72 7.16 -6.67
CA ALA A 211 -3.53 6.56 -6.08
C ALA A 211 -3.77 6.21 -4.60
N GLY A 212 -4.38 7.12 -3.85
CA GLY A 212 -4.72 6.91 -2.44
C GLY A 212 -5.75 5.79 -2.25
N ALA A 213 -6.76 5.72 -3.11
CA ALA A 213 -7.75 4.64 -3.12
C ALA A 213 -7.10 3.27 -3.41
N ALA A 214 -6.26 3.21 -4.46
CA ALA A 214 -5.56 2.01 -4.87
C ALA A 214 -4.60 1.53 -3.78
N GLY A 215 -3.76 2.41 -3.24
CA GLY A 215 -2.83 2.08 -2.16
C GLY A 215 -3.54 1.58 -0.90
N SER A 216 -4.60 2.27 -0.48
CA SER A 216 -5.41 1.87 0.68
C SER A 216 -6.10 0.52 0.47
N TYR A 217 -6.67 0.31 -0.73
CA TYR A 217 -7.34 -0.94 -1.05
C TYR A 217 -6.36 -2.11 -1.18
N LEU A 218 -5.20 -1.93 -1.81
CA LEU A 218 -4.17 -2.98 -1.90
C LEU A 218 -3.70 -3.39 -0.51
N PHE A 219 -3.35 -2.44 0.37
CA PHE A 219 -3.03 -2.73 1.77
C PHE A 219 -4.13 -3.50 2.50
N TYR A 220 -5.39 -3.17 2.22
CA TYR A 220 -6.53 -3.88 2.78
C TYR A 220 -6.64 -5.30 2.22
N ALA A 221 -6.82 -5.45 0.90
CA ALA A 221 -7.12 -6.71 0.23
C ALA A 221 -5.96 -7.70 0.27
N GLN A 222 -4.72 -7.22 0.38
CA GLN A 222 -3.55 -8.08 0.49
C GLN A 222 -3.44 -8.76 1.86
N HIS A 223 -4.17 -8.28 2.87
CA HIS A 223 -4.24 -8.89 4.20
C HIS A 223 -5.67 -9.19 4.66
N ASN A 224 -6.67 -8.87 3.85
CA ASN A 224 -8.08 -9.05 4.18
C ASN A 224 -8.86 -9.59 2.98
N PHE A 225 -8.64 -10.88 2.71
CA PHE A 225 -9.19 -11.61 1.57
C PHE A 225 -9.85 -12.92 2.05
N PRO A 226 -10.73 -13.55 1.24
CA PRO A 226 -11.57 -14.66 1.71
C PRO A 226 -10.80 -15.84 2.30
N SER A 227 -9.65 -16.15 1.72
CA SER A 227 -8.80 -17.24 2.15
C SER A 227 -7.74 -16.79 3.15
N VAL A 228 -7.74 -15.59 3.74
CA VAL A 228 -6.68 -15.20 4.70
C VAL A 228 -6.69 -16.09 5.95
N SER A 229 -5.51 -16.42 6.48
CA SER A 229 -5.33 -17.03 7.80
C SER A 229 -4.81 -16.00 8.80
N TYR A 230 -5.28 -16.01 10.04
CA TYR A 230 -4.65 -15.27 11.13
C TYR A 230 -4.29 -16.23 12.25
N GLN A 231 -3.16 -15.97 12.91
CA GLN A 231 -2.70 -16.82 14.00
C GLN A 231 -2.82 -16.11 15.35
N GLU A 232 -3.25 -16.86 16.36
CA GLU A 232 -3.16 -16.42 17.74
C GLU A 232 -1.68 -16.49 18.21
N ASN A 233 -1.28 -15.63 19.15
CA ASN A 233 0.13 -15.34 19.46
C ASN A 233 1.03 -16.57 19.67
N ASN A 234 0.49 -17.72 20.10
CA ASN A 234 1.26 -18.92 20.46
C ASN A 234 1.64 -19.81 19.26
N GLY A 235 1.15 -19.52 18.05
CA GLY A 235 1.48 -20.26 16.82
C GLY A 235 2.23 -19.46 15.75
N TRP A 236 2.31 -18.13 15.91
CA TRP A 236 2.77 -17.21 14.87
C TRP A 236 4.19 -17.51 14.39
N THR A 237 4.35 -17.68 13.07
CA THR A 237 5.64 -17.70 12.39
C THR A 237 5.68 -16.63 11.32
N TYR A 238 6.86 -16.06 11.07
CA TYR A 238 7.05 -15.03 10.04
C TYR A 238 6.71 -15.56 8.63
N GLU A 239 7.12 -16.78 8.32
CA GLU A 239 6.77 -17.47 7.07
C GLU A 239 5.26 -17.68 6.94
N GLY A 240 4.59 -18.20 7.98
CA GLY A 240 3.14 -18.39 7.94
C GLY A 240 2.38 -17.08 7.72
N ALA A 241 2.80 -16.01 8.39
CA ALA A 241 2.23 -14.67 8.16
C ALA A 241 2.46 -14.16 6.72
N ALA A 242 3.60 -14.47 6.12
CA ALA A 242 3.90 -14.12 4.74
C ALA A 242 3.07 -14.94 3.73
N LEU A 243 2.98 -16.26 3.89
CA LEU A 243 2.36 -17.16 2.89
C LEU A 243 0.85 -17.37 3.07
N GLU A 244 0.36 -17.32 4.31
CA GLU A 244 -1.05 -17.60 4.63
C GLU A 244 -1.85 -16.34 4.94
N SER A 245 -1.19 -15.28 5.39
CA SER A 245 -1.82 -14.04 5.83
C SER A 245 -1.55 -12.83 4.93
N SER A 246 -0.75 -13.03 3.88
CA SER A 246 -0.52 -12.07 2.80
C SER A 246 -0.85 -12.76 1.48
N SER A 247 -1.65 -12.12 0.62
CA SER A 247 -2.09 -12.77 -0.62
C SER A 247 -1.13 -12.54 -1.79
N TYR A 248 -1.15 -13.49 -2.72
CA TYR A 248 -0.80 -13.22 -4.12
C TYR A 248 -2.01 -12.57 -4.80
N CYS A 249 -1.95 -11.26 -5.05
CA CYS A 249 -2.97 -10.57 -5.85
C CYS A 249 -2.66 -10.76 -7.34
N VAL A 250 -3.40 -11.66 -7.99
CA VAL A 250 -3.21 -12.00 -9.40
C VAL A 250 -3.69 -10.84 -10.28
N MET A 251 -2.78 -10.36 -11.12
CA MET A 251 -2.99 -9.20 -11.99
C MET A 251 -2.45 -9.47 -13.40
N GLY A 252 -3.06 -8.81 -14.39
CA GLY A 252 -2.55 -8.82 -15.77
C GLY A 252 -1.30 -7.94 -15.95
N PRO A 253 -0.59 -8.04 -17.09
CA PRO A 253 0.67 -7.33 -17.34
C PRO A 253 0.59 -5.82 -17.14
N LEU A 254 -0.53 -5.20 -17.53
CA LEU A 254 -0.76 -3.77 -17.38
C LEU A 254 -0.77 -3.35 -15.90
N MET A 255 -1.51 -4.09 -15.06
CA MET A 255 -1.57 -3.79 -13.63
C MET A 255 -0.29 -4.20 -12.91
N ASN A 256 0.42 -5.23 -13.37
CA ASN A 256 1.76 -5.54 -12.88
C ASN A 256 2.74 -4.39 -13.16
N PHE A 257 2.64 -3.72 -14.30
CA PHE A 257 3.41 -2.51 -14.57
C PHE A 257 3.04 -1.39 -13.59
N PHE A 258 1.78 -1.00 -13.48
CA PHE A 258 1.38 0.12 -12.61
C PHE A 258 1.57 -0.14 -11.12
N THR A 259 1.48 -1.39 -10.69
CA THR A 259 1.68 -1.76 -9.28
C THR A 259 3.10 -2.24 -9.00
N GLY A 260 4.01 -2.15 -9.97
CA GLY A 260 5.38 -2.63 -9.84
C GLY A 260 5.44 -4.06 -9.30
N ASN A 261 4.63 -4.99 -9.79
CA ASN A 261 4.56 -6.37 -9.30
C ASN A 261 4.29 -6.53 -7.78
N ILE A 262 3.83 -5.50 -7.06
CA ILE A 262 3.54 -5.64 -5.61
C ILE A 262 2.40 -6.64 -5.34
N GLY A 263 1.68 -7.08 -6.39
CA GLY A 263 0.73 -8.20 -6.33
C GLY A 263 1.35 -9.48 -5.76
N TYR A 264 2.65 -9.73 -5.96
CA TYR A 264 3.43 -10.82 -5.32
C TYR A 264 3.74 -10.49 -3.85
N HIS A 265 2.73 -10.04 -3.11
CA HIS A 265 2.89 -9.43 -1.79
C HIS A 265 3.33 -10.43 -0.72
N HIS A 266 2.94 -11.69 -0.87
CA HIS A 266 3.41 -12.78 -0.02
C HIS A 266 4.93 -12.99 -0.16
N VAL A 267 5.47 -12.88 -1.38
CA VAL A 267 6.92 -12.93 -1.63
C VAL A 267 7.61 -11.71 -1.02
N HIS A 268 7.02 -10.53 -1.21
CA HIS A 268 7.51 -9.29 -0.61
C HIS A 268 7.52 -9.35 0.93
N HIS A 269 6.47 -9.88 1.55
CA HIS A 269 6.42 -10.07 3.00
C HIS A 269 7.40 -11.12 3.50
N LEU A 270 7.71 -12.14 2.70
CA LEU A 270 8.71 -13.14 3.06
C LEU A 270 10.12 -12.56 3.01
N ASN A 271 10.40 -11.65 2.07
CA ASN A 271 11.65 -10.93 1.99
C ASN A 271 11.49 -9.58 1.27
N ALA A 272 11.30 -8.52 2.06
CA ALA A 272 11.09 -7.16 1.56
C ALA A 272 12.32 -6.53 0.89
N LYS A 273 13.47 -7.23 0.87
CA LYS A 273 14.68 -6.80 0.16
C LYS A 273 14.75 -7.28 -1.28
N ILE A 274 13.79 -8.08 -1.74
CA ILE A 274 13.70 -8.44 -3.16
C ILE A 274 13.18 -7.23 -3.93
N PRO A 275 13.94 -6.71 -4.93
CA PRO A 275 13.43 -5.65 -5.79
C PRO A 275 12.12 -6.05 -6.46
N PHE A 276 11.19 -5.11 -6.59
CA PHE A 276 9.87 -5.33 -7.16
C PHE A 276 9.92 -5.99 -8.56
N TYR A 277 10.93 -5.68 -9.37
CA TYR A 277 11.10 -6.27 -10.70
C TYR A 277 11.57 -7.73 -10.66
N ARG A 278 12.09 -8.22 -9.53
CA ARG A 278 12.54 -9.61 -9.30
C ARG A 278 11.54 -10.47 -8.53
N LEU A 279 10.46 -9.88 -7.99
CA LEU A 279 9.40 -10.66 -7.33
C LEU A 279 8.82 -11.78 -8.23
N PRO A 280 8.56 -11.55 -9.53
CA PRO A 280 8.10 -12.63 -10.42
C PRO A 280 9.15 -13.73 -10.61
N GLU A 281 10.44 -13.39 -10.64
CA GLU A 281 11.54 -14.36 -10.76
C GLU A 281 11.56 -15.30 -9.54
N ALA A 282 11.49 -14.72 -8.34
CA ALA A 282 11.45 -15.48 -7.09
C ALA A 282 10.24 -16.43 -7.06
N TYR A 283 9.05 -15.91 -7.41
CA TYR A 283 7.83 -16.71 -7.48
C TYR A 283 7.95 -17.88 -8.47
N ALA A 284 8.50 -17.64 -9.67
CA ALA A 284 8.65 -18.67 -10.70
C ALA A 284 9.67 -19.74 -10.31
N ALA A 285 10.76 -19.36 -9.64
CA ALA A 285 11.85 -20.26 -9.29
C ALA A 285 11.59 -21.13 -8.04
N MET A 286 10.63 -20.75 -7.20
CA MET A 286 10.38 -21.40 -5.91
C MET A 286 8.95 -21.96 -5.83
N PRO A 287 8.76 -23.30 -5.96
CA PRO A 287 7.44 -23.94 -5.89
C PRO A 287 6.67 -23.61 -4.60
N GLU A 288 7.37 -23.38 -3.49
CA GLU A 288 6.78 -22.99 -2.21
C GLU A 288 6.02 -21.67 -2.28
N LEU A 289 6.50 -20.72 -3.09
CA LEU A 289 5.87 -19.40 -3.27
C LEU A 289 4.61 -19.47 -4.15
N GLN A 290 4.43 -20.55 -4.90
CA GLN A 290 3.29 -20.74 -5.82
C GLN A 290 2.06 -21.33 -5.11
N GLN A 291 2.23 -21.78 -3.86
CA GLN A 291 1.15 -22.32 -3.03
C GLN A 291 0.44 -21.25 -2.19
N ALA A 292 0.85 -19.99 -2.33
CA ALA A 292 0.29 -18.89 -1.57
C ALA A 292 -1.19 -18.66 -1.88
N ARG A 293 -1.91 -18.13 -0.89
CA ARG A 293 -3.33 -17.85 -1.03
C ARG A 293 -3.54 -16.64 -1.94
N THR A 294 -4.51 -16.71 -2.85
CA THR A 294 -4.68 -15.71 -3.90
C THR A 294 -5.88 -14.78 -3.68
N THR A 295 -5.81 -13.58 -4.23
CA THR A 295 -6.95 -12.68 -4.49
C THR A 295 -6.79 -12.03 -5.86
N THR A 296 -7.75 -11.22 -6.31
CA THR A 296 -7.67 -10.51 -7.61
C THR A 296 -8.28 -9.12 -7.52
N LEU A 297 -8.02 -8.28 -8.53
CA LEU A 297 -8.69 -6.99 -8.71
C LEU A 297 -10.03 -7.10 -9.46
N HIS A 298 -10.57 -8.32 -9.66
CA HIS A 298 -11.88 -8.48 -10.27
C HIS A 298 -12.96 -7.84 -9.38
N PRO A 299 -13.92 -7.06 -9.91
CA PRO A 299 -14.91 -6.34 -9.09
C PRO A 299 -15.68 -7.21 -8.09
N ALA A 300 -15.99 -8.45 -8.46
CA ALA A 300 -16.63 -9.41 -7.55
C ALA A 300 -15.72 -9.81 -6.37
N GLU A 301 -14.40 -9.92 -6.58
CA GLU A 301 -13.44 -10.18 -5.51
C GLU A 301 -13.22 -8.96 -4.62
N ILE A 302 -13.17 -7.77 -5.22
CA ILE A 302 -13.13 -6.50 -4.47
C ILE A 302 -14.31 -6.43 -3.50
N ARG A 303 -15.53 -6.69 -4.00
CA ARG A 303 -16.74 -6.73 -3.17
C ARG A 303 -16.63 -7.76 -2.05
N ARG A 304 -16.19 -8.99 -2.36
CA ARG A 304 -16.00 -10.05 -1.35
C ARG A 304 -15.03 -9.60 -0.27
N CYS A 305 -13.85 -9.09 -0.61
CA CYS A 305 -12.87 -8.60 0.35
C CYS A 305 -13.45 -7.51 1.27
N LEU A 306 -14.17 -6.54 0.69
CA LEU A 306 -14.75 -5.43 1.43
C LEU A 306 -15.90 -5.83 2.38
N GLN A 307 -16.56 -6.96 2.13
CA GLN A 307 -17.61 -7.50 3.00
C GLN A 307 -17.05 -8.21 4.25
N LEU A 308 -15.79 -8.62 4.23
CA LEU A 308 -15.14 -9.31 5.35
C LEU A 308 -14.80 -8.32 6.47
N LYS A 309 -15.46 -8.46 7.63
CA LYS A 309 -15.36 -7.50 8.73
C LYS A 309 -14.73 -8.06 9.99
N VAL A 310 -14.89 -9.32 10.35
CA VAL A 310 -14.34 -9.88 11.60
C VAL A 310 -13.67 -11.22 11.36
N TRP A 311 -12.75 -11.60 12.24
CA TRP A 311 -12.17 -12.93 12.28
C TRP A 311 -13.03 -13.87 13.13
N ASP A 312 -13.46 -14.98 12.56
CA ASP A 312 -14.09 -16.07 13.30
C ASP A 312 -13.02 -17.08 13.72
N SER A 313 -12.67 -17.08 15.01
CA SER A 313 -11.65 -17.99 15.56
C SER A 313 -12.07 -19.46 15.51
N ALA A 314 -13.36 -19.79 15.53
CA ALA A 314 -13.81 -21.18 15.46
C ALA A 314 -13.76 -21.69 14.01
N ALA A 315 -14.22 -20.87 13.06
CA ALA A 315 -14.21 -21.22 11.64
C ALA A 315 -12.85 -20.96 10.94
N GLN A 316 -11.88 -20.36 11.64
CA GLN A 316 -10.56 -19.97 11.14
C GLN A 316 -10.63 -19.21 9.80
N ARG A 317 -11.55 -18.25 9.71
CA ARG A 317 -11.76 -17.44 8.50
C ARG A 317 -12.30 -16.05 8.82
N MET A 318 -12.08 -15.13 7.89
CA MET A 318 -12.79 -13.85 7.92
C MET A 318 -14.26 -14.04 7.54
N THR A 319 -15.14 -13.33 8.22
CA THR A 319 -16.59 -13.36 7.97
C THR A 319 -17.16 -11.94 7.89
N PRO A 320 -18.34 -11.77 7.28
CA PRO A 320 -19.16 -10.57 7.47
C PRO A 320 -19.46 -10.34 8.96
N LEU A 321 -20.04 -9.19 9.30
CA LEU A 321 -20.46 -8.95 10.69
C LEU A 321 -21.40 -10.06 11.16
N PRO A 322 -21.23 -10.55 12.40
CA PRO A 322 -22.14 -11.53 12.98
C PRO A 322 -23.54 -10.93 12.99
N GLN A 323 -24.53 -11.68 12.50
CA GLN A 323 -25.92 -11.29 12.66
C GLN A 323 -26.20 -11.27 14.17
N LYS A 324 -26.80 -10.17 14.65
CA LYS A 324 -27.34 -10.17 16.01
C LYS A 324 -28.47 -11.18 16.02
N ALA A 325 -28.34 -12.20 16.87
CA ALA A 325 -29.45 -13.06 17.26
C ALA A 325 -30.55 -12.23 17.93
#